data_AF-A0A1G5VK90-F1
#
_entry.id   AF-A0A1G5VK90-F1
#
_cell.length_a   1.000
_cell.length_b   1.000
_cell.length_c   1.000
_cell.angle_alpha   90.00
_cell.angle_beta   90.00
_cell.angle_gamma   90.00
#
_symmetry.space_group_name_H-M   'P 1'
#
loop_
_entity.id
_entity.type
_entity.pdbx_description
1 polymer ?
#
loop_
_entity_poly.entity_id
_entity_poly.type
_entity_poly.pdbx_seq_one_letter_code
_entity_poly.pdbx_strand_id
1 'polypeptide(L)'
;MINSSATNVDYYVSGFNSTGKRVGSIICDFDPNKEKNADKVSALIDKAKELFTDAEVVEVISAADYARYLSGEYVRGAEGKPVAYIAPEPTSAEKKASAIATIKAKYQPTLENLIEARVKAAMLGADTSKIDSQYKTTLANMAAEIKNA
;
A
#
# COMPACT_ATOMS: atom_id res chain seq x y z
N MET A 1 8.74 -33.17 -15.70
CA MET A 1 8.66 -31.88 -14.98
C MET A 1 7.85 -32.11 -13.72
N ILE A 2 8.49 -32.11 -12.55
CA ILE A 2 7.79 -32.25 -11.27
C ILE A 2 7.29 -30.85 -10.90
N ASN A 3 5.98 -30.64 -11.01
CA ASN A 3 5.35 -29.38 -10.67
C ASN A 3 5.18 -29.34 -9.14
N SER A 4 6.23 -28.92 -8.43
CA SER A 4 6.19 -28.75 -6.98
C SER A 4 5.35 -27.52 -6.62
N SER A 5 4.03 -27.66 -6.56
CA SER A 5 3.22 -26.76 -5.75
C SER A 5 3.38 -27.18 -4.29
N ALA A 6 3.78 -26.24 -3.42
CA ALA A 6 4.12 -26.47 -2.02
C ALA A 6 2.90 -26.79 -1.12
N THR A 7 1.83 -27.35 -1.70
CA THR A 7 0.56 -27.60 -1.04
C THR A 7 0.14 -29.05 -1.23
N ASN A 8 -0.34 -29.67 -0.16
CA ASN A 8 -0.81 -31.06 -0.13
C ASN A 8 -2.23 -31.26 -0.69
N VAL A 9 -2.84 -30.21 -1.23
CA VAL A 9 -4.20 -30.21 -1.80
C VAL A 9 -4.19 -29.45 -3.12
N ASP A 10 -5.08 -29.85 -4.03
CA ASP A 10 -5.13 -29.31 -5.40
C ASP A 10 -6.01 -28.06 -5.51
N TYR A 11 -6.93 -27.86 -4.56
CA TYR A 11 -7.95 -26.81 -4.61
C TYR A 11 -8.15 -26.12 -3.27
N TYR A 12 -8.54 -24.85 -3.35
CA TYR A 12 -8.88 -24.00 -2.21
C TYR A 12 -10.16 -23.24 -2.53
N VAL A 13 -10.93 -22.87 -1.51
CA VAL A 13 -11.95 -21.81 -1.62
C VAL A 13 -11.35 -20.55 -1.04
N SER A 14 -11.24 -19.49 -1.84
CA SER A 14 -10.63 -18.22 -1.43
C SER A 14 -11.61 -17.07 -1.54
N GLY A 15 -11.56 -16.17 -0.55
CA GLY A 15 -12.25 -14.89 -0.56
C GLY A 15 -11.34 -13.78 -1.06
N PHE A 16 -11.89 -12.87 -1.87
CA PHE A 16 -11.22 -11.71 -2.42
C PHE A 16 -12.05 -10.45 -2.17
N ASN A 17 -11.41 -9.37 -1.73
CA ASN A 17 -12.07 -8.08 -1.54
C ASN A 17 -12.27 -7.32 -2.88
N SER A 18 -12.83 -6.12 -2.82
CA SER A 18 -13.07 -5.23 -3.98
C SER A 18 -11.84 -4.90 -4.82
N THR A 19 -10.64 -4.98 -4.23
CA THR A 19 -9.36 -4.74 -4.94
C THR A 19 -8.77 -6.02 -5.54
N GLY A 20 -9.48 -7.15 -5.42
CA GLY A 20 -9.01 -8.48 -5.81
C GLY A 20 -7.98 -9.07 -4.85
N LYS A 21 -7.69 -8.44 -3.71
CA LYS A 21 -6.75 -8.99 -2.72
C LYS A 21 -7.41 -10.13 -1.96
N ARG A 22 -6.66 -11.23 -1.79
CA ARG A 22 -7.08 -12.40 -1.02
C ARG A 22 -7.20 -12.03 0.46
N VAL A 23 -8.39 -12.23 1.03
CA VAL A 23 -8.66 -12.00 2.46
C VAL A 23 -8.58 -13.28 3.30
N GLY A 24 -8.74 -14.43 2.65
CA GLY A 24 -8.69 -15.73 3.32
C GLY A 24 -8.84 -16.88 2.35
N SER A 25 -8.45 -18.08 2.81
CA SER A 25 -8.62 -19.33 2.05
C SER A 25 -8.90 -20.47 3.01
N ILE A 26 -9.74 -21.41 2.57
CA ILE A 26 -9.92 -22.71 3.21
C ILE A 26 -9.59 -23.81 2.21
N ILE A 27 -9.10 -24.93 2.73
CA ILE A 27 -8.75 -26.11 1.93
C ILE A 27 -10.02 -26.74 1.35
N CYS A 28 -9.96 -27.14 0.07
CA CYS A 28 -10.94 -28.03 -0.55
C CYS A 28 -10.31 -29.43 -0.63
N ASP A 29 -10.73 -30.33 0.26
CA ASP A 29 -10.18 -31.68 0.44
C ASP A 29 -10.82 -32.75 -0.49
N PHE A 30 -11.68 -32.30 -1.41
CA PHE A 30 -12.30 -33.12 -2.43
C PHE A 30 -12.12 -32.47 -3.81
N ASP A 31 -12.31 -33.25 -4.87
CA ASP A 31 -12.29 -32.75 -6.25
C ASP A 31 -13.59 -31.95 -6.54
N PRO A 32 -13.52 -30.63 -6.71
CA PRO A 32 -14.69 -29.78 -6.93
C PRO A 32 -15.31 -29.95 -8.32
N ASN A 33 -14.62 -30.60 -9.26
CA ASN A 33 -15.10 -30.81 -10.63
C ASN A 33 -15.99 -32.06 -10.77
N LYS A 34 -16.10 -32.87 -9.71
CA LYS A 34 -16.99 -34.04 -9.72
C LYS A 34 -18.39 -33.60 -9.34
N GLU A 35 -19.37 -33.85 -10.21
CA GLU A 35 -20.78 -33.47 -10.00
C GLU A 35 -21.34 -33.92 -8.64
N LYS A 36 -20.97 -35.13 -8.18
CA LYS A 36 -21.37 -35.67 -6.87
C LYS A 36 -20.92 -34.82 -5.66
N ASN A 37 -20.01 -33.87 -5.85
CA ASN A 37 -19.50 -32.98 -4.82
C ASN A 37 -20.10 -31.57 -4.91
N ALA A 38 -21.05 -31.29 -5.82
CA ALA A 38 -21.63 -29.95 -5.99
C ALA A 38 -22.20 -29.36 -4.68
N ASP A 39 -22.88 -30.19 -3.88
CA ASP A 39 -23.40 -29.77 -2.57
C ASP A 39 -22.27 -29.41 -1.59
N LYS A 40 -21.16 -30.16 -1.62
CA LYS A 40 -19.99 -29.89 -0.78
C LYS A 40 -19.28 -28.61 -1.20
N VAL A 41 -19.17 -28.35 -2.51
CA VAL A 41 -18.63 -27.09 -3.05
C VAL A 41 -19.47 -25.92 -2.55
N SER A 42 -20.80 -26.01 -2.68
CA SER A 42 -21.73 -24.97 -2.26
C SER A 42 -21.62 -24.69 -0.76
N ALA A 43 -21.64 -25.74 0.08
CA ALA A 43 -21.47 -25.61 1.52
C ALA A 43 -20.11 -25.01 1.92
N LEU A 44 -19.03 -25.36 1.22
CA LEU A 44 -17.70 -24.83 1.48
C LEU A 44 -17.59 -23.35 1.09
N ILE A 45 -18.20 -22.95 -0.03
CA ILE A 45 -18.29 -21.55 -0.45
C ILE A 45 -19.10 -20.73 0.56
N ASP A 46 -20.24 -21.24 1.03
CA ASP A 46 -21.06 -20.52 2.00
C ASP A 46 -20.34 -20.36 3.35
N LYS A 47 -19.65 -21.41 3.82
CA LYS A 47 -18.75 -21.30 4.98
C LYS A 47 -17.66 -20.25 4.77
N ALA A 48 -17.06 -20.19 3.59
CA ALA A 48 -16.04 -19.18 3.29
C ALA A 48 -16.61 -17.75 3.27
N LYS A 49 -17.84 -17.54 2.80
CA LYS A 49 -18.52 -16.23 2.87
C LYS A 49 -18.79 -15.81 4.32
N GLU A 50 -19.14 -16.75 5.19
CA GLU A 50 -19.32 -16.47 6.63
C GLU A 50 -18.01 -16.12 7.32
N LEU A 51 -16.91 -16.80 6.96
CA LEU A 51 -15.58 -16.57 7.56
C LEU A 51 -14.88 -15.32 7.03
N PHE A 52 -15.08 -15.01 5.75
CA PHE A 52 -14.37 -13.94 5.05
C PHE A 52 -15.34 -12.79 4.76
N THR A 53 -15.79 -12.10 5.81
CA THR A 53 -16.78 -11.02 5.70
C THR A 53 -16.34 -9.84 4.83
N ASP A 54 -15.02 -9.68 4.64
CA ASP A 54 -14.43 -8.65 3.77
C ASP A 54 -14.32 -9.10 2.30
N ALA A 55 -14.74 -10.33 1.98
CA ALA A 55 -14.73 -10.85 0.62
C ALA A 55 -15.98 -10.38 -0.16
N GLU A 56 -15.76 -9.78 -1.31
CA GLU A 56 -16.82 -9.53 -2.30
C GLU A 56 -17.00 -10.73 -3.24
N VAL A 57 -15.92 -11.47 -3.50
CA VAL A 57 -15.93 -12.68 -4.33
C VAL A 57 -15.39 -13.84 -3.52
N VAL A 58 -16.11 -14.97 -3.53
CA VAL A 58 -15.65 -16.24 -2.95
C VAL A 58 -15.79 -17.31 -4.00
N GLU A 59 -14.69 -18.00 -4.31
CA GLU A 59 -14.66 -19.01 -5.38
C GLU A 59 -13.63 -20.11 -5.11
N VAL A 60 -13.80 -21.23 -5.81
CA VAL A 60 -12.80 -22.31 -5.85
C VAL A 60 -11.66 -21.88 -6.77
N ILE A 61 -10.42 -22.03 -6.30
CA ILE A 61 -9.20 -21.76 -7.05
C ILE A 61 -8.27 -22.98 -7.01
N SER A 62 -7.39 -23.07 -8.00
CA SER A 62 -6.33 -24.08 -8.02
C SER A 62 -5.25 -23.78 -6.97
N ALA A 63 -4.52 -24.81 -6.55
CA ALA A 63 -3.32 -24.67 -5.73
C ALA A 63 -2.26 -23.75 -6.35
N ALA A 64 -2.13 -23.78 -7.68
CA ALA A 64 -1.20 -22.91 -8.41
C ALA A 64 -1.61 -21.43 -8.31
N ASP A 65 -2.90 -21.12 -8.46
CA ASP A 65 -3.42 -19.76 -8.30
C ASP A 65 -3.33 -19.31 -6.84
N TYR A 66 -3.65 -20.19 -5.89
CA TYR A 66 -3.50 -19.94 -4.46
C TYR A 66 -2.06 -19.53 -4.09
N ALA A 67 -1.06 -20.26 -4.60
CA ALA A 67 0.35 -19.94 -4.35
C ALA A 67 0.74 -18.54 -4.85
N ARG A 68 0.17 -18.07 -5.97
CA ARG A 68 0.40 -16.71 -6.47
C ARG A 68 -0.21 -15.64 -5.56
N TYR A 69 -1.40 -15.90 -5.01
CA TYR A 69 -2.04 -14.96 -4.10
C TYR A 69 -1.40 -14.88 -2.71
N LEU A 70 -0.60 -15.88 -2.31
CA LEU A 70 0.10 -15.88 -1.02
C LEU A 70 1.20 -14.81 -0.92
N SER A 71 1.88 -14.49 -2.03
CA SER A 71 2.95 -13.47 -2.00
C SER A 71 2.42 -12.05 -1.86
N GLY A 72 1.14 -11.81 -2.19
CA GLY A 72 0.56 -10.47 -2.30
C GLY A 72 0.97 -9.72 -3.58
N GLU A 73 1.82 -10.32 -4.42
CA GLU A 73 2.22 -9.76 -5.73
C GLU A 73 1.14 -9.94 -6.79
N TYR A 74 0.13 -10.77 -6.53
CA TYR A 74 -0.99 -11.02 -7.43
C TYR A 74 -2.32 -10.75 -6.75
N VAL A 75 -3.27 -10.22 -7.53
CA VAL A 75 -4.68 -10.03 -7.16
C VAL A 75 -5.59 -10.70 -8.17
N ARG A 76 -6.83 -10.98 -7.76
CA ARG A 76 -7.86 -11.52 -8.65
C ARG A 76 -8.21 -10.49 -9.71
N GLY A 77 -7.89 -10.78 -10.97
CA GLY A 77 -8.29 -9.96 -12.11
C GLY A 77 -9.78 -10.10 -12.44
N ALA A 78 -10.26 -9.28 -13.38
CA ALA A 78 -11.66 -9.28 -13.81
C ALA A 78 -12.13 -10.66 -14.32
N GLU A 79 -11.25 -11.43 -14.95
CA GLU A 79 -11.53 -12.78 -15.45
C GLU A 79 -11.42 -13.88 -14.37
N GLY A 80 -11.21 -13.52 -13.10
CA GLY A 80 -11.05 -14.47 -12.01
C GLY A 80 -9.68 -15.18 -11.98
N LYS A 81 -8.70 -14.69 -12.73
CA LYS A 81 -7.34 -15.23 -12.77
C LYS A 81 -6.35 -14.29 -12.07
N PRO A 82 -5.24 -14.83 -11.52
CA PRO A 82 -4.21 -13.99 -10.91
C PRO A 82 -3.59 -13.05 -11.93
N VAL A 83 -3.61 -11.76 -11.63
CA VAL A 83 -2.88 -10.72 -12.36
C VAL A 83 -1.91 -10.02 -11.41
N ALA A 84 -0.78 -9.55 -11.93
CA ALA A 84 0.18 -8.82 -11.11
C ALA A 84 -0.49 -7.60 -10.48
N TYR A 85 -0.30 -7.43 -9.18
CA TYR A 85 -0.76 -6.25 -8.47
C TYR A 85 0.06 -5.04 -8.92
N ILE A 86 -0.63 -4.03 -9.44
CA ILE A 86 -0.05 -2.73 -9.74
C ILE A 86 -0.56 -1.79 -8.66
N ALA A 87 0.35 -1.29 -7.82
CA ALA A 87 -0.01 -0.27 -6.86
C ALA A 87 -0.58 0.95 -7.60
N PRO A 88 -1.68 1.56 -7.11
CA PRO A 88 -2.23 2.75 -7.74
C PRO A 88 -1.15 3.84 -7.76
N GLU A 89 -1.05 4.53 -8.89
CA GLU A 89 -0.24 5.74 -8.99
C GLU A 89 -0.65 6.74 -7.90
N PRO A 90 0.31 7.41 -7.23
CA PRO A 90 -0.02 8.44 -6.26
C PRO A 90 -0.90 9.50 -6.90
N THR A 91 -1.93 9.92 -6.17
CA THR A 91 -2.84 10.98 -6.58
C THR A 91 -2.10 12.29 -6.78
N SER A 92 -2.68 13.23 -7.54
CA SER A 92 -2.11 14.57 -7.71
C SER A 92 -1.93 15.29 -6.36
N ALA A 93 -2.79 15.02 -5.38
CA ALA A 93 -2.69 15.58 -4.03
C ALA A 93 -1.48 15.00 -3.27
N GLU A 94 -1.26 13.69 -3.33
CA GLU A 94 -0.10 13.04 -2.71
C GLU A 94 1.21 13.46 -3.36
N LYS A 95 1.23 13.59 -4.70
CA LYS A 95 2.39 14.12 -5.44
C LYS A 95 2.73 15.54 -4.98
N LYS A 96 1.72 16.42 -4.85
CA LYS A 96 1.90 17.78 -4.31
C LYS A 96 2.39 17.78 -2.87
N ALA A 97 1.81 16.98 -1.99
CA ALA A 97 2.23 16.89 -0.59
C ALA A 97 3.69 16.43 -0.47
N SER A 98 4.11 15.45 -1.28
CA SER A 98 5.50 14.98 -1.35
C SER A 98 6.46 16.06 -1.86
N ALA A 99 6.08 16.79 -2.91
CA ALA A 99 6.86 17.92 -3.43
C ALA A 99 7.05 19.02 -2.37
N ILE A 100 5.97 19.39 -1.67
CA ILE A 100 6.01 20.36 -0.57
C ILE A 100 6.90 19.86 0.58
N ALA A 101 6.81 18.58 0.96
CA ALA A 101 7.66 17.99 2.00
C ALA A 101 9.15 18.06 1.62
N THR A 102 9.46 17.76 0.35
CA THR A 102 10.82 17.88 -0.20
C THR A 102 11.34 19.31 -0.14
N ILE A 103 10.50 20.29 -0.51
CA ILE A 103 10.87 21.72 -0.42
C ILE A 103 11.13 22.10 1.05
N LYS A 104 10.26 21.72 1.99
CA LYS A 104 10.49 22.01 3.41
C LYS A 104 11.81 21.41 3.92
N ALA A 105 12.08 20.15 3.57
CA ALA A 105 13.32 19.46 3.95
C ALA A 105 14.57 20.17 3.39
N LYS A 106 14.52 20.71 2.17
CA LYS A 106 15.61 21.50 1.57
C LYS A 106 15.95 22.75 2.40
N TYR A 107 14.95 23.45 2.93
CA TYR A 107 15.13 24.72 3.64
C TYR A 107 15.40 24.55 5.15
N GLN A 108 14.99 23.41 5.73
CA GLN A 108 15.08 23.15 7.17
C GLN A 108 16.49 23.38 7.77
N PRO A 109 17.60 22.87 7.18
CA PRO A 109 18.93 23.05 7.80
C PRO A 109 19.37 24.52 7.85
N THR A 110 19.04 25.30 6.83
CA THR A 110 19.37 26.73 6.80
C THR A 110 18.58 27.51 7.84
N LEU A 111 17.29 27.19 8.01
CA LEU A 111 16.45 27.81 9.04
C LEU A 111 16.96 27.49 10.45
N GLU A 112 17.33 26.23 10.72
CA GLU A 112 17.90 25.80 12.00
C GLU A 112 19.22 26.52 12.31
N ASN A 113 20.14 26.57 11.34
CA ASN A 113 21.41 27.29 11.49
C ASN A 113 21.23 28.78 11.79
N LEU A 114 20.24 29.43 11.15
CA LEU A 114 19.93 30.84 11.40
C LEU A 114 19.32 31.04 12.79
N ILE A 115 18.48 30.12 13.26
CA ILE A 115 17.94 30.14 14.64
C ILE A 115 19.08 30.00 15.65
N GLU A 116 20.00 29.04 15.44
CA GLU A 116 21.14 28.84 16.34
C GLU A 116 22.05 30.08 16.37
N ALA A 117 22.38 30.65 15.21
CA ALA A 117 23.19 31.86 15.10
C ALA A 117 22.52 33.05 15.80
N ARG A 118 21.19 33.18 15.67
CA ARG A 118 20.40 34.22 16.34
C ARG A 118 20.47 34.08 17.85
N VAL A 119 20.29 32.87 18.38
CA VAL A 119 20.36 32.60 19.83
C VAL A 119 21.75 32.96 20.37
N LYS A 120 22.82 32.55 19.68
CA LYS A 120 24.20 32.90 20.06
C LYS A 120 24.43 34.41 20.05
N ALA A 121 24.01 35.12 19.01
CA ALA A 121 24.15 36.57 18.90
C ALA A 121 23.39 37.29 20.03
N ALA A 122 22.15 36.89 20.32
CA ALA A 122 21.35 37.48 21.38
C ALA A 122 21.98 37.27 22.78
N MET A 123 22.53 36.08 23.05
CA MET A 123 23.23 35.80 24.31
C MET A 123 24.49 36.66 24.50
N LEU A 124 25.14 37.06 23.42
CA LEU A 124 26.33 37.91 23.43
C LEU A 124 25.99 39.40 23.40
N GLY A 125 24.71 39.78 23.38
CA GLY A 125 24.27 41.17 23.24
C GLY A 125 24.58 41.78 21.86
N ALA A 126 24.81 40.94 20.85
CA ALA A 126 25.09 41.37 19.49
C ALA A 126 23.80 41.68 18.71
N ASP A 127 23.91 42.53 17.68
CA ASP A 127 22.78 42.86 16.80
C ASP A 127 22.33 41.62 15.98
N THR A 128 21.03 41.29 16.07
CA THR A 128 20.42 40.17 15.35
C THR A 128 19.73 40.57 14.04
N SER A 129 19.65 41.87 13.73
CA SER A 129 18.85 42.41 12.62
C SER A 129 19.11 41.72 11.27
N LYS A 130 20.39 41.47 10.96
CA LYS A 130 20.81 40.79 9.73
C LYS A 130 20.39 39.32 9.70
N ILE A 131 20.49 38.62 10.83
CA ILE A 131 20.08 37.21 10.96
C ILE A 131 18.56 37.10 10.82
N ASP A 132 17.82 38.00 11.46
CA ASP A 132 16.36 38.07 11.36
C ASP A 132 15.90 38.35 9.91
N SER A 133 16.61 39.23 9.20
CA SER A 133 16.34 39.49 7.78
C SER A 133 16.62 38.27 6.91
N GLN A 134 17.74 37.56 7.13
CA GLN A 134 18.07 36.35 6.38
C GLN A 134 17.04 35.24 6.61
N TYR A 135 16.60 35.07 7.86
CA TYR A 135 15.56 34.11 8.21
C TYR A 135 14.24 34.39 7.48
N LYS A 136 13.79 35.65 7.46
CA LYS A 136 12.60 36.08 6.70
C LYS A 136 12.73 35.83 5.20
N THR A 137 13.88 36.16 4.61
CA THR A 137 14.14 35.90 3.18
C THR A 137 14.11 34.41 2.87
N THR A 138 14.72 33.57 3.71
CA THR A 138 14.71 32.11 3.56
C THR A 138 13.29 31.55 3.64
N LEU A 139 12.46 32.04 4.57
CA LEU A 139 11.04 31.67 4.65
C LEU A 139 10.24 32.12 3.41
N ALA A 140 10.47 33.32 2.91
CA ALA A 140 9.80 33.84 1.73
C ALA A 140 10.14 33.01 0.47
N ASN A 141 11.41 32.63 0.31
CA ASN A 141 11.87 31.78 -0.79
C ASN A 141 11.25 30.38 -0.71
N MET A 142 11.20 29.78 0.50
CA MET A 142 10.53 28.50 0.73
C MET A 142 9.04 28.58 0.37
N ALA A 143 8.34 29.63 0.80
CA ALA A 143 6.93 29.83 0.50
C ALA A 143 6.67 30.03 -1.00
N ALA A 144 7.56 30.74 -1.71
CA ALA A 144 7.48 30.92 -3.16
C ALA A 144 7.67 29.59 -3.91
N GLU A 145 8.63 28.76 -3.50
CA GLU A 145 8.81 27.42 -4.08
C GLU A 145 7.60 26.52 -3.80
N ILE A 146 7.06 26.52 -2.58
CA ILE A 146 5.84 25.77 -2.22
C ILE A 146 4.64 26.19 -3.09
N LYS A 147 4.50 27.49 -3.37
CA LYS A 147 3.40 28.02 -4.20
C LYS A 147 3.45 27.48 -5.64
N ASN A 148 4.63 27.11 -6.12
CA ASN A 148 4.87 26.64 -7.48
C ASN A 148 4.87 25.11 -7.61
N ALA A 149 4.55 24.37 -6.53
CA ALA A 149 4.57 22.91 -6.45
C ALA A 149 3.22 22.23 -6.76
#